data_AF-A0A3C0EKB1-F1
#
_entry.id   AF-A0A3C0EKB1-F1
#
_cell.length_a   1.000
_cell.length_b   1.000
_cell.length_c   1.000
_cell.angle_alpha   90.00
_cell.angle_beta   90.00
_cell.angle_gamma   90.00
#
_symmetry.space_group_name_H-M   'P 1'
#
loop_
_entity.id
_entity.type
_entity.pdbx_description
1 polymer ?
#
loop_
_entity_poly.entity_id
_entity_poly.type
_entity_poly.pdbx_seq_one_letter_code
_entity_poly.pdbx_strand_id
1 'polypeptide(L)'
;MNSSWLLMLALESPRTPKTPPNVDEIFTNWQWINHSDPLMSPLWAIAIMSVIIFAMLVLRIIKWRRSSNRQDGPLLVFHQVAKQLEIDITTQWLLIKVAQQQGLPNPLTLLICDSTFAHHAKAYIKSLPNHRQKHILDQLSHAHQHLFA
;
A
#
# COMPACT_ATOMS: atom_id res chain seq x y z
N MET A 1 -79.26 19.80 -31.90
CA MET A 1 -79.28 18.42 -32.41
C MET A 1 -77.99 18.26 -33.23
N ASN A 2 -76.94 17.55 -32.82
CA ASN A 2 -76.94 16.23 -32.20
C ASN A 2 -75.80 16.07 -31.19
N SER A 3 -76.16 16.03 -29.91
CA SER A 3 -75.33 15.55 -28.79
C SER A 3 -75.04 14.04 -28.85
N SER A 4 -75.58 13.32 -29.84
CA SER A 4 -75.34 11.88 -30.05
C SER A 4 -73.94 11.53 -30.53
N TRP A 5 -73.24 12.43 -31.24
CA TRP A 5 -71.89 12.13 -31.75
C TRP A 5 -70.82 12.09 -30.66
N LEU A 6 -70.98 12.88 -29.60
CA LEU A 6 -70.04 12.89 -28.46
C LEU A 6 -70.22 11.70 -27.51
N LEU A 7 -71.41 11.07 -27.50
CA LEU A 7 -71.64 9.83 -26.75
C LEU A 7 -71.11 8.59 -27.49
N MET A 8 -70.97 8.65 -28.82
CA MET A 8 -70.47 7.53 -29.61
C MET A 8 -68.95 7.32 -29.47
N LEU A 9 -68.17 8.40 -29.29
CA LEU A 9 -66.72 8.32 -29.07
C LEU A 9 -66.32 7.85 -27.67
N ALA A 10 -67.24 7.84 -26.70
CA ALA A 10 -66.97 7.41 -25.33
C ALA A 10 -67.25 5.90 -25.09
N LEU A 11 -67.89 5.22 -26.05
CA LEU A 11 -68.26 3.80 -25.96
C LEU A 11 -67.35 2.85 -26.76
N GLU A 12 -66.47 3.38 -27.60
CA GLU A 12 -65.52 2.58 -28.41
C GLU A 12 -64.17 2.42 -27.67
N SER A 13 -64.20 1.88 -26.46
CA SER A 13 -63.01 1.27 -25.87
C SER A 13 -63.43 -0.03 -25.21
N PRO A 14 -63.27 -1.18 -25.91
CA PRO A 14 -63.35 -2.45 -25.24
C PRO A 14 -62.17 -2.51 -24.28
N ARG A 15 -62.39 -2.17 -23.01
CA ARG A 15 -61.52 -2.61 -21.92
C ARG A 15 -61.68 -4.12 -21.85
N THR A 16 -60.94 -4.82 -22.70
CA THR A 16 -60.66 -6.24 -22.49
C THR A 16 -60.11 -6.36 -21.07
N PRO A 17 -60.69 -7.20 -20.20
CA PRO A 17 -60.05 -7.50 -18.94
C PRO A 17 -58.66 -8.03 -19.27
N LYS A 18 -57.60 -7.36 -18.79
CA LYS A 18 -56.25 -7.93 -18.87
C LYS A 18 -56.34 -9.27 -18.17
N THR A 19 -56.25 -10.34 -18.95
CA THR A 19 -56.14 -11.71 -18.47
C THR A 19 -55.10 -11.71 -17.35
N PRO A 20 -55.38 -12.29 -16.16
CA PRO A 20 -54.35 -12.40 -15.14
C PRO A 20 -53.12 -13.05 -15.80
N PRO A 21 -51.91 -12.52 -15.58
CA PRO A 21 -50.72 -13.07 -16.20
C PRO A 21 -50.67 -14.56 -15.89
N ASN A 22 -50.56 -15.37 -16.93
CA ASN A 22 -50.57 -16.81 -16.79
C ASN A 22 -49.44 -17.18 -15.81
N VAL A 23 -49.80 -17.85 -14.72
CA VAL A 23 -48.86 -18.21 -13.66
C VAL A 23 -47.69 -19.01 -14.24
N ASP A 24 -47.97 -19.81 -15.28
CA ASP A 24 -46.99 -20.61 -15.99
C ASP A 24 -45.96 -19.74 -16.76
N GLU A 25 -46.35 -18.58 -17.29
CA GLU A 25 -45.45 -17.61 -17.94
C GLU A 25 -44.55 -16.91 -16.92
N ILE A 26 -45.04 -16.68 -15.70
CA ILE A 26 -44.24 -16.11 -14.60
C ILE A 26 -43.20 -17.14 -14.13
N PHE A 27 -43.59 -18.40 -13.99
CA PHE A 27 -42.67 -19.47 -13.57
C PHE A 27 -41.61 -19.79 -14.65
N THR A 28 -41.97 -19.77 -15.93
CA THR A 28 -41.01 -19.97 -17.02
C THR A 28 -40.00 -18.83 -17.13
N ASN A 29 -40.43 -17.57 -16.94
CA ASN A 29 -39.49 -16.44 -16.87
C ASN A 29 -38.55 -16.54 -15.66
N TRP A 30 -39.05 -16.99 -14.51
CA TRP A 30 -38.23 -17.21 -13.31
C TRP A 30 -37.19 -18.32 -13.50
N GLN A 31 -37.56 -19.42 -14.16
CA GLN A 31 -36.61 -20.48 -14.51
C GLN A 31 -35.55 -20.03 -15.51
N TRP A 32 -35.89 -19.12 -16.43
CA TRP A 32 -34.94 -18.54 -17.39
C TRP A 32 -33.94 -17.60 -16.71
N ILE A 33 -34.37 -16.79 -15.74
CA ILE A 33 -33.48 -15.95 -14.93
C ILE A 33 -32.55 -16.82 -14.06
N ASN A 34 -33.00 -17.98 -13.59
CA ASN A 34 -32.12 -18.95 -12.91
C ASN A 34 -31.21 -19.74 -13.87
N HIS A 35 -31.44 -19.67 -15.18
CA HIS A 35 -30.60 -20.26 -16.23
C HIS A 35 -29.65 -19.25 -16.88
N SER A 36 -29.61 -17.99 -16.39
CA SER A 36 -28.67 -16.99 -16.90
C SER A 36 -27.23 -17.42 -16.57
N ASP A 37 -26.56 -17.95 -17.60
CA ASP A 37 -25.13 -18.20 -17.76
C ASP A 37 -24.32 -18.75 -16.57
N PRO A 38 -23.79 -20.00 -16.65
CA PRO A 38 -22.87 -20.55 -15.65
C PRO A 38 -21.54 -19.79 -15.52
N LEU A 39 -21.31 -18.77 -16.36
CA LEU A 39 -20.18 -17.83 -16.29
C LEU A 39 -20.26 -16.89 -15.07
N MET A 40 -21.43 -16.72 -14.46
CA MET A 40 -21.61 -15.97 -13.20
C MET A 40 -21.82 -16.90 -12.00
N SER A 41 -21.10 -18.02 -11.96
CA SER A 41 -21.07 -18.85 -10.76
C SER A 41 -20.46 -18.08 -9.57
N PRO A 42 -20.93 -18.30 -8.32
CA PRO A 42 -20.41 -17.61 -7.14
C PRO A 42 -18.89 -17.79 -6.94
N LEU A 43 -18.31 -18.82 -7.55
CA LEU A 43 -16.86 -19.06 -7.58
C LEU A 43 -16.09 -17.96 -8.32
N TRP A 44 -16.63 -17.40 -9.40
CA TRP A 44 -16.02 -16.28 -10.12
C TRP A 44 -16.04 -15.00 -9.30
N ALA A 45 -17.13 -14.75 -8.56
CA ALA A 45 -17.19 -13.60 -7.64
C ALA A 45 -16.10 -13.69 -6.56
N ILE A 46 -15.86 -14.88 -6.01
CA ILE A 46 -14.77 -15.11 -5.03
C ILE A 46 -13.40 -14.89 -5.68
N ALA A 47 -13.19 -15.39 -6.90
CA ALA A 47 -11.93 -15.21 -7.62
C ALA A 47 -11.62 -13.73 -7.87
N ILE A 48 -12.61 -12.95 -8.33
CA ILE A 48 -12.45 -11.51 -8.57
C ILE A 48 -12.14 -10.77 -7.27
N MET A 49 -12.87 -11.07 -6.19
CA MET A 49 -12.62 -10.47 -4.87
C MET A 49 -11.22 -10.79 -4.34
N SER A 50 -10.74 -12.03 -4.53
CA SER A 50 -9.39 -12.44 -4.15
C SER A 50 -8.32 -11.64 -4.89
N VAL A 51 -8.47 -11.48 -6.22
CA VAL A 51 -7.55 -10.69 -7.05
C VAL A 51 -7.51 -9.23 -6.60
N ILE A 52 -8.66 -8.63 -6.28
CA ILE A 52 -8.74 -7.25 -5.80
C ILE A 52 -8.02 -7.10 -4.45
N ILE A 53 -8.25 -8.01 -3.50
CA ILE A 53 -7.58 -7.99 -2.19
C ILE A 53 -6.07 -8.14 -2.35
N PHE A 54 -5.63 -9.07 -3.20
CA PHE A 54 -4.22 -9.28 -3.49
C PHE A 54 -3.58 -8.02 -4.11
N ALA A 55 -4.23 -7.40 -5.08
CA ALA A 55 -3.78 -6.15 -5.68
C ALA A 55 -3.68 -5.03 -4.64
N MET A 56 -4.65 -4.89 -3.74
CA MET A 56 -4.58 -3.90 -2.65
C MET A 56 -3.42 -4.17 -1.68
N LEU A 57 -3.16 -5.43 -1.31
CA LEU A 57 -2.03 -5.79 -0.46
C LEU A 57 -0.70 -5.48 -1.13
N VAL A 58 -0.55 -5.85 -2.40
CA VAL A 58 0.66 -5.56 -3.19
C VAL A 58 0.86 -4.04 -3.31
N LEU A 59 -0.18 -3.28 -3.65
CA LEU A 59 -0.10 -1.82 -3.72
C LEU A 59 0.22 -1.19 -2.37
N ARG A 60 -0.30 -1.74 -1.26
CA ARG A 60 0.01 -1.27 0.10
C ARG A 60 1.47 -1.54 0.46
N ILE A 61 2.00 -2.72 0.13
CA ILE A 61 3.42 -3.07 0.33
C ILE A 61 4.31 -2.15 -0.52
N ILE A 62 3.96 -1.96 -1.80
CA ILE A 62 4.69 -1.07 -2.70
C ILE A 62 4.63 0.36 -2.20
N LYS A 63 3.48 0.88 -1.78
CA LYS A 63 3.33 2.25 -1.27
C LYS A 63 4.08 2.46 0.03
N TRP A 64 4.08 1.48 0.93
CA TRP A 64 4.88 1.53 2.16
C TRP A 64 6.37 1.56 1.85
N ARG A 65 6.83 0.71 0.91
CA ARG A 65 8.22 0.70 0.44
C ARG A 65 8.59 1.98 -0.30
N ARG A 66 7.69 2.51 -1.13
CA ARG A 66 7.89 3.73 -1.94
C ARG A 66 7.85 5.00 -1.10
N SER A 67 7.08 5.01 -0.02
CA SER A 67 7.13 6.07 0.99
C SER A 67 8.47 6.09 1.72
N SER A 68 9.11 4.93 1.88
CA SER A 68 10.50 4.84 2.38
C SER A 68 11.53 5.25 1.30
N ASN A 69 11.26 4.99 0.02
CA ASN A 69 12.16 5.25 -1.12
C ASN A 69 12.29 6.72 -1.53
N ARG A 70 11.58 7.67 -0.90
CA ARG A 70 11.92 9.11 -1.03
C ARG A 70 13.28 9.46 -0.39
N GLN A 71 13.92 8.51 0.29
CA GLN A 71 15.26 8.62 0.88
C GLN A 71 16.41 8.17 -0.04
N ASP A 72 16.15 7.77 -1.29
CA ASP A 72 17.23 7.28 -2.17
C ASP A 72 18.25 8.38 -2.54
N GLY A 73 17.80 9.64 -2.65
CA GLY A 73 18.66 10.79 -2.89
C GLY A 73 19.73 10.99 -1.80
N PRO A 74 19.35 11.14 -0.52
CA PRO A 74 20.32 11.34 0.56
C PRO A 74 21.25 10.14 0.80
N LEU A 75 20.80 8.91 0.54
CA LEU A 75 21.63 7.70 0.66
C LEU A 75 22.73 7.63 -0.41
N LEU A 76 22.41 8.02 -1.65
CA LEU A 76 23.41 8.10 -2.72
C LEU A 76 24.48 9.16 -2.41
N VAL A 77 24.07 10.33 -1.92
CA VAL A 77 25.00 11.39 -1.48
C VAL A 77 25.86 10.89 -0.33
N PHE A 78 25.27 10.20 0.66
CA PHE A 78 26.03 9.56 1.73
C PHE A 78 27.07 8.58 1.19
N HIS A 79 26.70 7.70 0.25
CA HIS A 79 27.64 6.74 -0.33
C HIS A 79 28.78 7.43 -1.10
N GLN A 80 28.49 8.51 -1.82
CA GLN A 80 29.51 9.31 -2.51
C GLN A 80 30.48 9.98 -1.52
N VAL A 81 29.96 10.62 -0.47
CA VAL A 81 30.77 11.25 0.58
C VAL A 81 31.58 10.20 1.35
N ALA A 82 30.96 9.07 1.69
CA ALA A 82 31.64 7.98 2.38
C ALA A 82 32.75 7.34 1.54
N LYS A 83 32.56 7.26 0.21
CA LYS A 83 33.59 6.81 -0.72
C LYS A 83 34.76 7.81 -0.80
N GLN A 84 34.49 9.11 -0.76
CA GLN A 84 35.53 10.14 -0.70
C GLN A 84 36.32 10.10 0.61
N LEU A 85 35.66 9.73 1.71
CA LEU A 85 36.26 9.56 3.03
C LEU A 85 36.86 8.16 3.23
N GLU A 86 37.00 7.36 2.18
CA GLU A 86 37.54 5.99 2.21
C GLU A 86 36.91 5.09 3.29
N ILE A 87 35.64 5.33 3.61
CA ILE A 87 34.93 4.57 4.65
C ILE A 87 34.54 3.21 4.08
N ASP A 88 34.94 2.14 4.77
CA ASP A 88 34.52 0.78 4.46
C ASP A 88 32.99 0.61 4.41
N ILE A 89 32.53 -0.25 3.51
CA ILE A 89 31.11 -0.60 3.35
C ILE A 89 30.47 -1.10 4.65
N THR A 90 31.23 -1.80 5.50
CA THR A 90 30.79 -2.28 6.81
C THR A 90 30.48 -1.11 7.75
N THR A 91 31.37 -0.12 7.79
CA THR A 91 31.22 1.11 8.57
C THR A 91 30.09 1.99 8.02
N GLN A 92 29.95 2.08 6.69
CA GLN A 92 28.81 2.76 6.05
C GLN A 92 27.48 2.16 6.50
N TRP A 93 27.36 0.83 6.50
CA TRP A 93 26.18 0.14 6.99
C TRP A 93 25.91 0.39 8.46
N LEU A 94 26.95 0.45 9.29
CA LEU A 94 26.83 0.74 10.71
C LEU A 94 26.31 2.16 10.94
N LEU A 95 26.86 3.15 10.23
CA LEU A 95 26.39 4.55 10.28
C LEU A 95 24.93 4.69 9.86
N ILE A 96 24.53 3.98 8.79
CA ILE A 96 23.13 3.94 8.36
C ILE A 96 22.23 3.37 9.47
N LYS A 97 22.65 2.27 10.12
CA LYS A 97 21.88 1.67 11.22
C LYS A 97 21.77 2.59 12.43
N VAL A 98 22.85 3.28 12.79
CA VAL A 98 22.85 4.28 13.88
C VAL A 98 21.86 5.38 13.54
N ALA A 99 21.91 5.93 12.32
CA ALA A 99 21.01 6.99 11.87
C ALA A 99 19.54 6.54 11.89
N GLN A 100 19.24 5.36 11.38
CA GLN A 100 17.89 4.80 11.35
C GLN A 100 17.33 4.57 12.77
N GLN A 101 18.13 4.01 13.68
CA GLN A 101 17.67 3.78 15.06
C GLN A 101 17.49 5.06 15.86
N GLN A 102 18.30 6.08 15.60
CA GLN A 102 18.24 7.36 16.30
C GLN A 102 17.21 8.33 15.68
N GLY A 103 16.52 7.91 14.61
CA GLY A 103 15.54 8.75 13.91
C GLY A 103 16.16 9.94 13.18
N LEU A 104 17.43 9.83 12.78
CA LEU A 104 18.12 10.89 12.05
C LEU A 104 17.58 10.98 10.61
N PRO A 105 17.45 12.19 10.05
CA PRO A 105 16.96 12.38 8.69
C PRO A 105 17.93 11.85 7.63
N ASN A 106 19.25 11.84 7.92
CA ASN A 106 20.28 11.36 7.02
C ASN A 106 21.50 10.83 7.81
N PRO A 107 22.14 9.71 7.41
CA PRO A 107 23.43 9.29 7.96
C PRO A 107 24.55 10.32 7.83
N LEU A 108 24.48 11.26 6.88
CA LEU A 108 25.41 12.40 6.79
C LEU A 108 25.44 13.25 8.06
N THR A 109 24.35 13.31 8.84
CA THR A 109 24.31 14.08 10.10
C THR A 109 25.36 13.58 11.10
N LEU A 110 25.72 12.30 11.05
CA LEU A 110 26.76 11.71 11.89
C LEU A 110 28.17 12.17 11.50
N LEU A 111 28.37 12.69 10.29
CA LEU A 111 29.66 13.12 9.77
C LEU A 111 29.92 14.63 9.96
N ILE A 112 28.94 15.39 10.45
CA ILE A 112 29.04 16.85 10.56
C ILE A 112 29.99 17.27 11.69
N CYS A 113 29.83 16.65 12.87
CA CYS A 113 30.56 17.01 14.08
C CYS A 113 30.86 15.77 14.92
N ASP A 114 32.04 15.74 15.53
CA ASP A 114 32.47 14.73 16.50
C ASP A 114 31.42 14.54 17.62
N SER A 115 31.01 15.63 18.27
CA SER A 115 30.06 15.56 19.39
C SER A 115 28.72 14.92 19.01
N THR A 116 28.27 15.11 17.76
CA THR A 116 27.03 14.55 17.22
C THR A 116 27.20 13.06 16.97
N PHE A 117 28.33 12.66 16.36
CA PHE A 117 28.70 11.26 16.22
C PHE A 117 28.72 10.55 17.57
N ALA A 118 29.50 11.05 18.53
CA ALA A 118 29.70 10.42 19.84
C ALA A 118 28.38 10.31 20.63
N HIS A 119 27.53 11.35 20.57
CA HIS A 119 26.23 11.34 21.22
C HIS A 119 25.32 10.22 20.66
N HIS A 120 25.16 10.15 19.33
CA HIS A 120 24.30 9.16 18.70
C HIS A 120 24.88 7.74 18.71
N ALA A 121 26.21 7.60 18.61
CA ALA A 121 26.91 6.33 18.77
C ALA A 121 26.68 5.75 20.18
N LYS A 122 26.84 6.57 21.23
CA LYS A 122 26.59 6.15 22.61
C LYS A 122 25.12 5.78 22.84
N ALA A 123 24.19 6.55 22.28
CA ALA A 123 22.76 6.25 22.35
C ALA A 123 22.41 4.91 21.65
N TYR A 124 23.03 4.64 20.50
CA TYR A 124 22.88 3.38 19.78
C TYR A 124 23.48 2.18 20.52
N ILE A 125 24.65 2.33 21.14
CA ILE A 125 25.25 1.25 21.94
C ILE A 125 24.33 0.89 23.12
N LYS A 126 23.72 1.88 23.76
CA LYS A 126 22.77 1.65 24.87
C LYS A 126 21.50 0.92 24.46
N SER A 127 21.04 1.05 23.21
CA SER A 127 19.85 0.34 22.71
C SER A 127 20.14 -1.11 22.32
N LEU A 128 21.41 -1.51 22.27
CA LEU A 128 21.83 -2.85 21.88
C LEU A 128 21.96 -3.80 23.07
N PRO A 129 21.73 -5.11 22.86
CA PRO A 129 21.93 -6.12 23.89
C PRO A 129 23.43 -6.26 24.24
N ASN A 130 23.73 -6.52 25.52
CA ASN A 130 25.08 -6.48 26.11
C ASN A 130 26.15 -7.27 25.32
N HIS A 131 25.81 -8.40 24.71
CA HIS A 131 26.76 -9.23 23.95
C HIS A 131 27.27 -8.57 22.66
N ARG A 132 26.53 -7.62 22.09
CA ARG A 132 26.94 -6.91 20.86
C ARG A 132 27.56 -5.54 21.12
N GLN A 133 27.40 -5.00 22.32
CA GLN A 133 27.84 -3.65 22.66
C GLN A 133 29.34 -3.47 22.46
N LYS A 134 30.16 -4.41 22.95
CA LYS A 134 31.62 -4.30 22.88
C LYS A 134 32.13 -4.25 21.43
N HIS A 135 31.67 -5.19 20.60
CA HIS A 135 32.08 -5.24 19.19
C HIS A 135 31.68 -3.98 18.43
N ILE A 136 30.44 -3.52 18.62
CA ILE A 136 29.94 -2.32 17.94
C ILE A 136 30.63 -1.06 18.45
N LEU A 137 30.96 -0.99 19.74
CA LEU A 137 31.75 0.10 20.31
C LEU A 137 33.14 0.18 19.68
N ASP A 138 33.83 -0.97 19.53
CA ASP A 138 35.15 -1.03 18.89
C ASP A 138 35.08 -0.61 17.41
N GLN A 139 34.02 -0.98 16.69
CA GLN A 139 33.82 -0.53 15.31
C GLN A 139 33.53 0.97 15.21
N LEU A 140 32.71 1.51 16.12
CA LEU A 140 32.38 2.93 16.14
C LEU A 140 33.56 3.79 16.59
N SER A 141 34.42 3.30 17.51
CA SER A 141 35.63 4.01 17.92
C SER A 141 36.67 4.06 16.80
N HIS A 142 36.85 2.97 16.06
CA HIS A 142 37.71 2.95 14.88
C HIS A 142 37.19 3.89 13.79
N ALA A 143 35.87 3.88 13.54
CA ALA A 143 35.24 4.81 12.60
C ALA A 143 35.40 6.28 13.04
N HIS A 144 35.27 6.54 14.33
CA HIS A 144 35.44 7.87 14.92
C HIS A 144 36.85 8.42 14.70
N GLN A 145 37.86 7.60 14.99
CA GLN A 145 39.27 7.94 14.74
C GLN A 145 39.51 8.21 13.26
N HIS A 146 38.99 7.37 12.36
CA HIS A 146 39.16 7.56 10.93
C HIS A 146 38.51 8.84 10.38
N LEU A 147 37.43 9.31 11.02
CA LEU A 147 36.64 10.44 10.54
C LEU A 147 37.07 11.79 11.13
N PHE A 148 37.63 11.80 12.34
CA PHE A 148 37.86 13.03 13.10
C PHE A 148 39.27 13.17 13.70
N ALA A 149 40.18 12.21 13.48
CA ALA A 149 41.60 12.34 13.84
C ALA A 149 42.39 13.11 12.78
#